data_AF-A0A7J3WQ17-F1
#
_entry.id   AF-A0A7J3WQ17-F1
#
_cell.length_a   1.000
_cell.length_b   1.000
_cell.length_c   1.000
_cell.angle_alpha   90.00
_cell.angle_beta   90.00
_cell.angle_gamma   90.00
#
_symmetry.space_group_name_H-M   'P 1'
#
loop_
_entity.id
_entity.type
_entity.pdbx_description
1 polymer ?
#
loop_
_entity_poly.entity_id
_entity_poly.type
_entity_poly.pdbx_seq_one_letter_code
_entity_poly.pdbx_strand_id
1 'polypeptide(L)'
;MIKRLFRKERILLTVQHVKRMGKRFTIVGVDPGTTVGIAQIDLDGRLIDLFSSKEFSINDIIERIRSYGYPVIIATDVTSVPQTVEKIAASLDAKLYLPRGVITLREKNEIAKNYPVHNAHERDSLSAAIKAHQQYHAKFENIDARLREMNMQRYSDEVKSLVLKDYSVSKAIDALSKVDEPAHMVAKERPASSSAPSEHGAEVAILKNRLKNQRSYINELESSLKQARKDTERIDMKLKSARDKTLVEAKRSDVIRQKTSVIRKLQQELAALRGELGRMVRENKELKDMRSLQMREEIIITKVLDQFSKSEIAALDERFGIRKDDIIYVRDSSGGGATTALALCERRIKALITDTEMSHTSQERLTSCGIAIFPTNEVPVKEVDEYAFVDRETFDRAYEGWITRQREAQRLKSSAWLEGLIKDYRYERKKEDTDDTSRK
;
A
#
# COMPACT_ATOMS: atom_id res chain seq x y z
N MET A 1 -29.50 -31.86 3.85
CA MET A 1 -28.88 -33.18 4.10
C MET A 1 -28.11 -33.69 2.87
N ILE A 2 -28.73 -33.68 1.69
CA ILE A 2 -28.17 -34.19 0.41
C ILE A 2 -26.83 -33.53 0.01
N LYS A 3 -26.72 -32.19 0.02
CA LYS A 3 -25.46 -31.47 -0.31
C LYS A 3 -24.27 -31.85 0.60
N ARG A 4 -24.54 -32.26 1.85
CA ARG A 4 -23.50 -32.61 2.83
C ARG A 4 -23.00 -34.05 2.64
N LEU A 5 -23.86 -34.96 2.14
CA LEU A 5 -23.46 -36.32 1.75
C LEU A 5 -22.56 -36.29 0.50
N PHE A 6 -23.00 -35.60 -0.57
CA PHE A 6 -22.21 -35.48 -1.81
C PHE A 6 -20.84 -34.84 -1.59
N ARG A 7 -20.73 -33.86 -0.68
CA ARG A 7 -19.44 -33.26 -0.32
C ARG A 7 -18.48 -34.27 0.31
N LYS A 8 -18.99 -35.19 1.15
CA LYS A 8 -18.18 -36.20 1.85
C LYS A 8 -17.65 -37.29 0.92
N GLU A 9 -18.50 -37.80 0.03
CA GLU A 9 -18.08 -38.78 -0.98
C GLU A 9 -17.03 -38.20 -1.94
N ARG A 10 -17.21 -36.94 -2.35
CA ARG A 10 -16.24 -36.24 -3.22
C ARG A 10 -14.86 -36.11 -2.59
N ILE A 11 -14.79 -35.85 -1.28
CA ILE A 11 -13.51 -35.73 -0.55
C ILE A 11 -12.77 -37.07 -0.53
N LEU A 12 -13.46 -38.17 -0.25
CA LEU A 12 -12.89 -39.52 -0.23
C LEU A 12 -12.36 -39.95 -1.60
N LEU A 13 -13.14 -39.72 -2.66
CA LEU A 13 -12.72 -39.97 -4.04
C LEU A 13 -11.46 -39.17 -4.41
N THR A 14 -11.34 -37.94 -3.91
CA THR A 14 -10.19 -37.09 -4.18
C THR A 14 -8.92 -37.63 -3.51
N VAL A 15 -9.02 -38.01 -2.24
CA VAL A 15 -7.89 -38.60 -1.50
C VAL A 15 -7.41 -39.89 -2.17
N GLN A 16 -8.33 -40.75 -2.60
CA GLN A 16 -8.03 -41.96 -3.36
C GLN A 16 -7.36 -41.65 -4.71
N HIS A 17 -7.83 -40.64 -5.43
CA HIS A 17 -7.25 -40.23 -6.70
C HIS A 17 -5.82 -39.70 -6.54
N VAL A 18 -5.57 -38.86 -5.52
CA VAL A 18 -4.22 -38.35 -5.20
C VAL A 18 -3.26 -39.50 -4.89
N LYS A 19 -3.70 -40.47 -4.07
CA LYS A 19 -2.92 -41.69 -3.76
C LYS A 19 -2.59 -42.49 -5.02
N ARG A 20 -3.57 -42.71 -5.90
CA ARG A 20 -3.37 -43.44 -7.18
C ARG A 20 -2.40 -42.72 -8.12
N MET A 21 -2.36 -41.38 -8.09
CA MET A 21 -1.42 -40.59 -8.88
C MET A 21 -0.03 -40.44 -8.24
N GLY A 22 0.19 -40.99 -7.04
CA GLY A 22 1.46 -40.85 -6.32
C GLY A 22 1.83 -39.41 -5.95
N LYS A 23 0.85 -38.50 -5.91
CA LYS A 23 1.07 -37.09 -5.56
C LYS A 23 1.01 -36.91 -4.04
N ARG A 24 1.87 -36.04 -3.51
CA ARG A 24 1.90 -35.70 -2.08
C ARG A 24 0.87 -34.63 -1.75
N PHE A 25 0.35 -34.65 -0.52
CA PHE A 25 -0.45 -33.55 0.00
C PHE A 25 0.47 -32.43 0.48
N THR A 26 0.10 -31.18 0.21
CA THR A 26 1.01 -30.05 0.43
C THR A 26 0.33 -28.86 1.10
N ILE A 27 1.11 -28.07 1.81
CA ILE A 27 0.76 -26.76 2.34
C ILE A 27 1.43 -25.73 1.44
N VAL A 28 0.68 -24.73 0.99
CA VAL A 28 1.20 -23.70 0.07
C VAL A 28 1.06 -22.33 0.69
N GLY A 29 2.15 -21.59 0.78
CA GLY A 29 2.15 -20.17 1.08
C GLY A 29 2.12 -19.35 -0.21
N VAL A 30 1.25 -18.34 -0.24
CA VAL A 30 1.09 -17.43 -1.39
C VAL A 30 1.23 -16.00 -0.90
N ASP A 31 2.18 -15.28 -1.49
CA ASP A 31 2.35 -13.83 -1.36
C ASP A 31 1.80 -13.14 -2.62
N PRO A 32 0.61 -12.51 -2.56
CA PRO A 32 -0.03 -11.91 -3.72
C PRO A 32 0.47 -10.48 -3.98
N GLY A 33 0.71 -10.15 -5.24
CA GLY A 33 1.11 -8.80 -5.66
C GLY A 33 1.42 -8.73 -7.15
N THR A 34 2.14 -7.69 -7.57
CA THR A 34 2.69 -7.60 -8.95
C THR A 34 3.71 -8.71 -9.21
N THR A 35 4.46 -9.07 -8.17
CA THR A 35 5.27 -10.29 -8.09
C THR A 35 4.54 -11.25 -7.16
N VAL A 36 4.32 -12.48 -7.59
CA VAL A 36 3.71 -13.52 -6.75
C VAL A 36 4.81 -14.42 -6.21
N GLY A 37 4.85 -14.59 -4.90
CA GLY A 37 5.68 -15.59 -4.23
C GLY A 37 4.86 -16.86 -3.94
N ILE A 38 5.44 -18.02 -4.24
CA ILE A 38 4.85 -19.33 -3.97
C ILE A 38 5.88 -20.17 -3.21
N ALA A 39 5.47 -20.72 -2.08
CA ALA A 39 6.24 -21.72 -1.35
C ALA A 39 5.36 -22.94 -1.07
N GLN A 40 5.82 -24.13 -1.42
CA GLN A 40 5.09 -25.37 -1.26
C GLN A 40 5.90 -26.34 -0.41
N ILE A 41 5.29 -26.83 0.67
CA ILE A 41 5.89 -27.79 1.60
C ILE A 41 5.00 -29.02 1.72
N ASP A 42 5.57 -30.19 2.05
CA ASP A 42 4.77 -31.37 2.41
C ASP A 42 4.16 -31.26 3.82
N LEU A 43 3.40 -32.29 4.22
CA LEU A 43 2.79 -32.34 5.56
C LEU A 43 3.78 -32.60 6.69
N ASP A 44 5.03 -32.93 6.36
CA ASP A 44 6.14 -33.07 7.32
C ASP A 44 6.98 -31.78 7.41
N GLY A 45 6.63 -30.75 6.65
CA GLY A 45 7.28 -29.45 6.65
C GLY A 45 8.53 -29.33 5.77
N ARG A 46 8.78 -30.30 4.88
CA ARG A 46 9.91 -30.25 3.93
C ARG A 46 9.54 -29.41 2.71
N LEU A 47 10.48 -28.59 2.25
CA LEU A 47 10.30 -27.73 1.09
C LEU A 47 10.28 -28.57 -0.20
N ILE A 48 9.25 -28.37 -1.03
CA ILE A 48 9.07 -29.00 -2.34
C ILE A 48 9.36 -27.99 -3.46
N ASP A 49 8.78 -26.80 -3.37
CA ASP A 49 8.91 -25.74 -4.36
C ASP A 49 9.02 -24.38 -3.68
N LEU A 50 9.87 -23.52 -4.19
CA LEU A 50 10.01 -22.12 -3.78
C LEU A 50 10.28 -21.29 -5.01
N PHE A 51 9.38 -20.37 -5.31
CA PHE A 51 9.39 -19.67 -6.59
C PHE A 51 8.75 -18.29 -6.47
N SER A 52 9.22 -17.38 -7.30
CA SER A 52 8.59 -16.07 -7.48
C SER A 52 8.64 -15.64 -8.95
N SER A 53 7.60 -14.96 -9.39
CA SER A 53 7.57 -14.37 -10.74
C SER A 53 6.69 -13.14 -10.80
N LYS A 54 7.06 -12.22 -11.70
CA LYS A 54 6.21 -11.12 -12.10
C LYS A 54 5.15 -11.63 -13.07
N GLU A 55 3.98 -10.99 -13.05
CA GLU A 55 2.90 -11.20 -14.04
C GLU A 55 2.30 -12.61 -14.10
N PHE A 56 2.38 -13.40 -13.02
CA PHE A 56 1.73 -14.70 -12.96
C PHE A 56 0.20 -14.59 -12.85
N SER A 57 -0.52 -15.27 -13.75
CA SER A 57 -1.98 -15.34 -13.66
C SER A 57 -2.42 -16.34 -12.57
N ILE A 58 -3.67 -16.23 -12.11
CA ILE A 58 -4.25 -17.18 -11.14
C ILE A 58 -4.19 -18.62 -11.66
N ASN A 59 -4.36 -18.83 -12.97
CA ASN A 59 -4.30 -20.16 -13.58
C ASN A 59 -2.88 -20.72 -13.55
N ASP A 60 -1.87 -19.92 -13.86
CA ASP A 60 -0.46 -20.35 -13.84
C ASP A 60 -0.05 -20.76 -12.41
N ILE A 61 -0.51 -20.00 -11.41
CA ILE A 61 -0.30 -20.33 -9.99
C ILE A 61 -0.94 -21.68 -9.66
N ILE A 62 -2.19 -21.91 -10.07
CA ILE A 62 -2.91 -23.17 -9.83
C ILE A 62 -2.23 -24.35 -10.52
N GLU A 63 -1.80 -24.18 -11.77
CA GLU A 63 -1.10 -25.21 -12.54
C GLU A 63 0.24 -25.58 -11.90
N ARG A 64 1.03 -24.59 -11.48
CA ARG A 64 2.28 -24.82 -10.76
C ARG A 64 2.06 -25.55 -9.45
N ILE A 65 1.11 -25.12 -8.63
CA ILE A 65 0.82 -25.78 -7.35
C ILE A 65 0.44 -27.26 -7.57
N ARG A 66 -0.38 -27.53 -8.60
CA ARG A 66 -0.83 -28.88 -8.96
C ARG A 66 0.27 -29.76 -9.57
N SER A 67 1.31 -29.19 -10.15
CA SER A 67 2.43 -29.97 -10.69
C SER A 67 3.28 -30.57 -9.58
N TYR A 68 3.47 -29.84 -8.47
CA TYR A 68 4.29 -30.27 -7.33
C TYR A 68 3.54 -31.05 -6.25
N GLY A 69 2.20 -30.98 -6.20
CA GLY A 69 1.42 -31.75 -5.22
C GLY A 69 -0.07 -31.44 -5.23
N TYR A 70 -0.79 -32.01 -4.26
CA TYR A 70 -2.18 -31.71 -4.01
C TYR A 70 -2.31 -30.79 -2.79
N PRO A 71 -2.63 -29.50 -2.99
CA PRO A 71 -2.70 -28.52 -1.90
C PRO A 71 -3.90 -28.79 -0.98
N VAL A 72 -3.64 -28.92 0.32
CA VAL A 72 -4.69 -29.05 1.36
C VAL A 72 -4.87 -27.78 2.17
N ILE A 73 -3.83 -26.96 2.26
CA ILE A 73 -3.85 -25.65 2.92
C ILE A 73 -3.24 -24.62 1.99
N ILE A 74 -3.92 -23.48 1.84
CA ILE A 74 -3.37 -22.26 1.25
C ILE A 74 -3.19 -21.26 2.39
N ALA A 75 -1.99 -20.72 2.56
CA ALA A 75 -1.59 -19.80 3.60
C ALA A 75 -1.16 -18.46 3.00
N THR A 76 -1.37 -17.39 3.75
CA THR A 76 -0.85 -16.04 3.45
C THR A 76 -0.27 -15.43 4.72
N ASP A 77 0.60 -14.44 4.58
CA ASP A 77 1.30 -13.80 5.69
C ASP A 77 0.53 -12.61 6.30
N VAL A 78 -0.58 -12.21 5.65
CA VAL A 78 -1.46 -11.13 6.10
C VAL A 78 -2.68 -11.64 6.86
N THR A 79 -3.22 -10.79 7.74
CA THR A 79 -4.37 -11.12 8.60
C THR A 79 -5.71 -10.96 7.88
N SER A 80 -5.79 -10.11 6.85
CA SER A 80 -6.95 -9.97 5.96
C SER A 80 -6.78 -10.81 4.71
N VAL A 81 -7.77 -11.62 4.35
CA VAL A 81 -7.71 -12.50 3.15
C VAL A 81 -7.63 -11.67 1.87
N PRO A 82 -6.53 -11.77 1.08
CA PRO A 82 -6.49 -11.17 -0.25
C PRO A 82 -7.42 -11.93 -1.21
N GLN A 83 -8.18 -11.23 -2.05
CA GLN A 83 -9.13 -11.85 -3.00
C GLN A 83 -8.48 -12.89 -3.93
N THR A 84 -7.22 -12.67 -4.31
CA THR A 84 -6.46 -13.61 -5.14
C THR A 84 -6.25 -14.95 -4.42
N VAL A 85 -5.87 -14.90 -3.14
CA VAL A 85 -5.64 -16.09 -2.32
C VAL A 85 -6.96 -16.84 -2.06
N GLU A 86 -8.05 -16.11 -1.83
CA GLU A 86 -9.39 -16.69 -1.69
C GLU A 86 -9.82 -17.47 -2.94
N LYS A 87 -9.62 -16.88 -4.13
CA LYS A 87 -9.92 -17.54 -5.42
C LYS A 87 -9.06 -18.78 -5.63
N ILE A 88 -7.78 -18.72 -5.31
CA ILE A 88 -6.85 -19.87 -5.41
C ILE A 88 -7.31 -21.00 -4.47
N ALA A 89 -7.58 -20.69 -3.19
CA ALA A 89 -8.04 -21.67 -2.22
C ALA A 89 -9.38 -22.32 -2.62
N ALA A 90 -10.32 -21.52 -3.12
CA ALA A 90 -11.61 -22.02 -3.61
C ALA A 90 -11.47 -22.92 -4.84
N SER A 91 -10.60 -22.55 -5.79
CA SER A 91 -10.34 -23.34 -7.00
C SER A 91 -9.66 -24.69 -6.71
N LEU A 92 -8.82 -24.71 -5.66
CA LEU A 92 -8.08 -25.90 -5.24
C LEU A 92 -8.82 -26.76 -4.20
N ASP A 93 -10.01 -26.35 -3.74
CA ASP A 93 -10.74 -26.99 -2.62
C ASP A 93 -9.86 -27.18 -1.38
N ALA A 94 -9.01 -26.19 -1.12
CA ALA A 94 -8.01 -26.17 -0.05
C ALA A 94 -8.45 -25.25 1.10
N LYS A 95 -8.04 -25.58 2.32
CA LYS A 95 -8.36 -24.80 3.51
C LYS A 95 -7.52 -23.53 3.54
N LEU A 96 -8.16 -22.38 3.72
CA LEU A 96 -7.45 -21.12 3.86
C LEU A 96 -6.90 -20.97 5.29
N TYR A 97 -5.65 -20.58 5.40
CA TYR A 97 -4.95 -20.29 6.65
C TYR A 97 -4.59 -18.81 6.74
N LEU A 98 -4.85 -18.21 7.90
CA LEU A 98 -4.46 -16.86 8.26
C LEU A 98 -3.68 -16.89 9.58
N PRO A 99 -2.60 -16.12 9.71
CA PRO A 99 -1.86 -16.01 10.96
C PRO A 99 -2.72 -15.28 11.99
N ARG A 100 -2.57 -15.66 13.27
CA ARG A 100 -3.31 -15.04 14.39
C ARG A 100 -2.86 -13.60 14.71
N GLY A 101 -1.69 -13.20 14.23
CA GLY A 101 -1.09 -11.89 14.43
C GLY A 101 -0.14 -11.56 13.29
N VAL A 102 0.36 -10.33 13.26
CA VAL A 102 1.31 -9.88 12.24
C VAL A 102 2.62 -10.65 12.38
N ILE A 103 3.06 -11.30 11.30
CA ILE A 103 4.36 -11.98 11.27
C ILE A 103 5.44 -10.92 11.06
N THR A 104 6.30 -10.71 12.07
CA THR A 104 7.34 -9.68 12.01
C THR A 104 8.42 -10.01 10.98
N LEU A 105 9.06 -8.98 10.41
CA LEU A 105 10.17 -9.17 9.46
C LEU A 105 11.30 -10.01 10.06
N ARG A 106 11.57 -9.84 11.36
CA ARG A 106 12.57 -10.63 12.09
C ARG A 106 12.22 -12.11 12.10
N GLU A 107 10.97 -12.47 12.37
CA GLU A 107 10.51 -13.86 12.32
C GLU A 107 10.61 -14.46 10.91
N LYS A 108 10.23 -13.69 9.88
CA LYS A 108 10.36 -14.13 8.48
C LYS A 108 11.82 -14.44 8.13
N ASN A 109 12.74 -13.58 8.55
CA ASN A 109 14.17 -13.77 8.32
C ASN A 109 14.73 -14.97 9.10
N GLU A 110 14.30 -15.22 10.33
CA GLU A 110 14.71 -16.43 11.09
C GLU A 110 14.26 -17.73 10.39
N ILE A 111 13.03 -17.77 9.87
CA ILE A 111 12.54 -18.93 9.11
C ILE A 111 13.37 -19.12 7.84
N ALA A 112 13.66 -18.03 7.12
CA ALA A 112 14.34 -18.09 5.83
C ALA A 112 15.80 -18.54 5.88
N LYS A 113 16.49 -18.44 7.04
CA LYS A 113 17.90 -18.85 7.19
C LYS A 113 18.18 -20.30 6.78
N ASN A 114 17.20 -21.18 6.93
CA ASN A 114 17.34 -22.61 6.67
C ASN A 114 16.95 -23.02 5.24
N TYR A 115 16.62 -22.05 4.36
CA TYR A 115 16.09 -22.32 3.03
C TYR A 115 16.75 -21.43 1.96
N PRO A 116 16.80 -21.89 0.70
CA PRO A 116 17.41 -21.14 -0.40
C PRO A 116 16.48 -20.03 -0.92
N VAL A 117 16.30 -18.98 -0.12
CA VAL A 117 15.44 -17.83 -0.45
C VAL A 117 16.22 -16.77 -1.23
N HIS A 118 15.70 -16.33 -2.38
CA HIS A 118 16.40 -15.37 -3.24
C HIS A 118 15.85 -13.94 -3.14
N ASN A 119 14.60 -13.78 -2.68
CA ASN A 119 13.96 -12.46 -2.59
C ASN A 119 12.89 -12.39 -1.49
N ALA A 120 12.37 -11.18 -1.27
CA ALA A 120 11.38 -10.91 -0.24
C ALA A 120 10.06 -11.67 -0.45
N HIS A 121 9.62 -11.90 -1.69
CA HIS A 121 8.35 -12.60 -1.98
C HIS A 121 8.45 -14.10 -1.68
N GLU A 122 9.58 -14.73 -2.03
CA GLU A 122 9.89 -16.10 -1.63
C GLU A 122 9.97 -16.23 -0.11
N ARG A 123 10.63 -15.27 0.56
CA ARG A 123 10.70 -15.23 2.03
C ARG A 123 9.30 -15.20 2.66
N ASP A 124 8.44 -14.33 2.15
CA ASP A 124 7.15 -14.03 2.74
C ASP A 124 6.16 -15.19 2.52
N SER A 125 6.14 -15.76 1.30
CA SER A 125 5.39 -16.97 0.98
C SER A 125 5.87 -18.19 1.77
N LEU A 126 7.19 -18.40 1.91
CA LEU A 126 7.75 -19.48 2.74
C LEU A 126 7.34 -19.32 4.21
N SER A 127 7.44 -18.11 4.73
CA SER A 127 7.03 -17.80 6.12
C SER A 127 5.56 -18.15 6.36
N ALA A 128 4.68 -17.83 5.41
CA ALA A 128 3.27 -18.19 5.48
C ALA A 128 3.05 -19.71 5.53
N ALA A 129 3.74 -20.47 4.66
CA ALA A 129 3.64 -21.93 4.61
C ALA A 129 4.12 -22.58 5.92
N ILE A 130 5.28 -22.15 6.43
CA ILE A 130 5.87 -22.69 7.66
C ILE A 130 5.03 -22.35 8.89
N LYS A 131 4.50 -21.12 8.99
CA LYS A 131 3.59 -20.76 10.10
C LYS A 131 2.32 -21.57 10.09
N ALA A 132 1.76 -21.84 8.90
CA ALA A 132 0.62 -22.73 8.76
C ALA A 132 0.98 -24.15 9.25
N HIS A 133 2.11 -24.70 8.83
CA HIS A 133 2.58 -26.01 9.30
C HIS A 133 2.75 -26.05 10.83
N GLN A 134 3.41 -25.05 11.44
CA GLN A 134 3.62 -24.97 12.89
C GLN A 134 2.29 -25.00 13.67
N GLN A 135 1.23 -24.35 13.17
CA GLN A 135 -0.07 -24.37 13.83
C GLN A 135 -0.74 -25.75 13.78
N TYR A 136 -0.51 -26.54 12.73
CA TYR A 136 -1.09 -27.87 12.57
C TYR A 136 -0.15 -29.00 13.04
N HIS A 137 1.12 -28.73 13.29
CA HIS A 137 2.14 -29.69 13.68
C HIS A 137 1.71 -30.56 14.87
N ALA A 138 1.25 -29.95 15.96
CA ALA A 138 0.78 -30.70 17.14
C ALA A 138 -0.41 -31.63 16.82
N LYS A 139 -1.26 -31.28 15.86
CA LYS A 139 -2.36 -32.15 15.42
C LYS A 139 -1.86 -33.28 14.53
N PHE A 140 -0.92 -33.01 13.64
CA PHE A 140 -0.30 -34.01 12.77
C PHE A 140 0.48 -35.05 13.58
N GLU A 141 1.29 -34.61 14.54
CA GLU A 141 2.01 -35.50 15.47
C GLU A 141 1.08 -36.42 16.25
N ASN A 142 -0.05 -35.90 16.75
CA ASN A 142 -1.05 -36.71 17.44
C ASN A 142 -1.70 -37.75 16.52
N ILE A 143 -1.92 -37.41 15.25
CA ILE A 143 -2.44 -38.35 14.24
C ILE A 143 -1.40 -39.43 13.97
N ASP A 144 -0.13 -39.05 13.80
CA ASP A 144 0.96 -39.97 13.52
C ASP A 144 1.22 -40.92 14.68
N ALA A 145 1.18 -40.44 15.93
CA ALA A 145 1.27 -41.29 17.12
C ALA A 145 0.16 -42.36 17.13
N ARG A 146 -1.09 -41.95 16.89
CA ARG A 146 -2.23 -42.87 16.87
C ARG A 146 -2.17 -43.88 15.70
N LEU A 147 -1.68 -43.47 14.54
CA LEU A 147 -1.50 -44.36 13.39
C LEU A 147 -0.32 -45.32 13.59
N ARG A 148 0.72 -44.91 14.33
CA ARG A 148 1.83 -45.80 14.74
C ARG A 148 1.33 -46.93 15.63
N GLU A 149 0.48 -46.63 16.63
CA GLU A 149 -0.13 -47.65 17.50
C GLU A 149 -0.96 -48.68 16.72
N MET A 150 -1.58 -48.25 15.61
CA MET A 150 -2.43 -49.10 14.76
C MET A 150 -1.69 -49.75 13.58
N ASN A 151 -0.37 -49.56 13.45
CA ASN A 151 0.43 -50.02 12.29
C ASN A 151 -0.07 -49.51 10.92
N MET A 152 -0.72 -48.33 10.88
CA MET A 152 -1.31 -47.73 9.68
C MET A 152 -0.55 -46.49 9.18
N GLN A 153 0.75 -46.42 9.45
CA GLN A 153 1.62 -45.27 9.12
C GLN A 153 1.57 -44.91 7.61
N ARG A 154 1.34 -45.90 6.73
CA ARG A 154 1.20 -45.73 5.28
C ARG A 154 0.01 -44.86 4.83
N TYR A 155 -0.90 -44.52 5.74
CA TYR A 155 -2.06 -43.66 5.48
C TYR A 155 -1.98 -42.30 6.17
N SER A 156 -0.83 -41.94 6.73
CA SER A 156 -0.65 -40.69 7.51
C SER A 156 -1.12 -39.47 6.73
N ASP A 157 -0.62 -39.27 5.51
CA ASP A 157 -0.95 -38.12 4.69
C ASP A 157 -2.44 -38.06 4.32
N GLU A 158 -3.04 -39.21 3.98
CA GLU A 158 -4.46 -39.31 3.67
C GLU A 158 -5.33 -38.95 4.86
N VAL A 159 -5.00 -39.47 6.05
CA VAL A 159 -5.74 -39.17 7.29
C VAL A 159 -5.58 -37.70 7.67
N LYS A 160 -4.37 -37.15 7.61
CA LYS A 160 -4.11 -35.71 7.85
C LYS A 160 -4.95 -34.86 6.89
N SER A 161 -4.99 -35.20 5.60
CA SER A 161 -5.78 -34.49 4.59
C SER A 161 -7.29 -34.51 4.89
N LEU A 162 -7.82 -35.64 5.36
CA LEU A 162 -9.25 -35.79 5.72
C LEU A 162 -9.59 -34.97 6.97
N VAL A 163 -8.71 -34.98 7.98
CA VAL A 163 -8.90 -34.22 9.22
C VAL A 163 -8.91 -32.72 8.94
N LEU A 164 -8.07 -32.23 8.01
CA LEU A 164 -8.09 -30.83 7.58
C LEU A 164 -9.42 -30.42 6.92
N LYS A 165 -10.14 -31.37 6.30
CA LYS A 165 -11.49 -31.18 5.72
C LYS A 165 -12.63 -31.51 6.71
N ASP A 166 -12.37 -31.35 8.01
CA ASP A 166 -13.32 -31.48 9.13
C ASP A 166 -13.85 -32.91 9.39
N TYR A 167 -13.08 -33.95 9.04
CA TYR A 167 -13.35 -35.30 9.52
C TYR A 167 -12.77 -35.52 10.92
N SER A 168 -13.47 -36.30 11.74
CA SER A 168 -12.87 -36.80 12.98
C SER A 168 -11.82 -37.85 12.66
N VAL A 169 -10.77 -37.94 13.47
CA VAL A 169 -9.67 -38.89 13.29
C VAL A 169 -10.19 -40.33 13.16
N SER A 170 -11.12 -40.75 14.04
CA SER A 170 -11.73 -42.08 13.96
C SER A 170 -12.47 -42.32 12.64
N LYS A 171 -13.25 -41.34 12.14
CA LYS A 171 -13.99 -41.49 10.88
C LYS A 171 -13.07 -41.50 9.66
N ALA A 172 -11.94 -40.79 9.71
CA ALA A 172 -10.95 -40.81 8.64
C ALA A 172 -10.28 -42.18 8.54
N ILE A 173 -9.94 -42.80 9.67
CA ILE A 173 -9.35 -44.14 9.73
C ILE A 173 -10.36 -45.20 9.24
N ASP A 174 -11.60 -45.16 9.70
CA ASP A 174 -12.65 -46.11 9.28
C ASP A 174 -12.92 -46.06 7.77
N ALA A 175 -12.89 -44.86 7.19
CA ALA A 175 -13.17 -44.67 5.78
C ALA A 175 -12.05 -45.19 4.86
N LEU A 176 -10.81 -45.25 5.36
CA LEU A 176 -9.67 -45.82 4.64
C LEU A 176 -9.53 -47.33 4.87
N SER A 177 -10.02 -47.85 6.00
CA SER A 177 -9.96 -49.27 6.33
C SER A 177 -10.95 -50.13 5.52
N LYS A 178 -12.09 -49.58 5.10
CA LYS A 178 -13.15 -50.30 4.35
C LYS A 178 -12.85 -50.48 2.85
N VAL A 179 -11.71 -50.02 2.36
CA VAL A 179 -11.40 -49.97 0.92
C VAL A 179 -10.39 -51.05 0.50
N ASP A 180 -9.78 -51.76 1.45
CA ASP A 180 -8.80 -52.82 1.19
C ASP A 180 -9.43 -54.22 0.98
N GLU A 181 -10.74 -54.36 0.83
CA GLU A 181 -11.36 -55.63 0.37
C GLU A 181 -11.57 -55.62 -1.16
N PRO A 182 -10.85 -56.46 -1.94
CA PRO A 182 -11.09 -56.58 -3.37
C PRO A 182 -12.42 -57.31 -3.62
N ALA A 183 -13.36 -56.63 -4.28
CA ALA A 183 -14.63 -57.20 -4.72
C ALA A 183 -14.41 -58.23 -5.84
N HIS A 184 -14.41 -59.52 -5.49
CA HIS A 184 -14.60 -60.62 -6.43
C HIS A 184 -16.08 -60.69 -6.83
N MET A 185 -16.40 -60.35 -8.08
CA MET A 185 -17.70 -60.69 -8.68
C MET A 185 -17.52 -61.97 -9.51
N VAL A 186 -18.11 -63.08 -9.05
CA VAL A 186 -18.23 -64.33 -9.80
C VAL A 186 -19.67 -64.48 -10.30
N ALA A 187 -19.79 -64.73 -11.59
CA ALA A 187 -21.02 -65.00 -12.33
C ALA A 187 -21.73 -66.28 -11.84
N LYS A 188 -23.06 -66.31 -11.97
CA LYS A 188 -23.84 -67.56 -11.99
C LYS A 188 -24.96 -67.48 -13.04
N GLU A 189 -24.77 -68.21 -14.13
CA GLU A 189 -25.84 -68.75 -14.97
C GLU A 189 -26.22 -70.16 -14.48
N ARG A 190 -27.50 -70.53 -14.61
CA ARG A 190 -28.08 -71.86 -15.00
C ARG A 190 -29.56 -71.99 -14.54
N PRO A 191 -30.35 -72.96 -15.04
CA PRO A 191 -30.96 -73.02 -16.38
C PRO A 191 -32.48 -73.37 -16.31
N ALA A 192 -33.10 -73.57 -17.47
CA ALA A 192 -34.52 -73.92 -17.64
C ALA A 192 -34.88 -75.39 -17.32
N SER A 193 -36.16 -75.64 -17.00
CA SER A 193 -36.81 -76.95 -17.17
C SER A 193 -38.32 -76.84 -17.46
N SER A 194 -38.72 -77.53 -18.54
CA SER A 194 -39.99 -78.21 -18.91
C SER A 194 -41.02 -78.49 -17.80
N SER A 195 -42.34 -78.74 -17.98
CA SER A 195 -43.25 -79.04 -19.10
C SER A 195 -44.68 -79.26 -18.55
N ALA A 196 -45.74 -78.96 -19.33
CA ALA A 196 -46.95 -79.79 -19.61
C ALA A 196 -48.24 -78.96 -19.82
N PRO A 197 -49.20 -79.38 -20.68
CA PRO A 197 -50.28 -78.53 -21.22
C PRO A 197 -51.72 -79.00 -20.90
N SER A 198 -52.62 -78.09 -20.52
CA SER A 198 -54.07 -78.21 -20.82
C SER A 198 -54.84 -76.88 -20.65
N GLU A 199 -55.86 -76.69 -21.48
CA GLU A 199 -56.95 -75.69 -21.43
C GLU A 199 -56.72 -74.19 -21.67
N HIS A 200 -55.49 -73.69 -21.86
CA HIS A 200 -55.28 -72.23 -21.91
C HIS A 200 -55.14 -71.62 -23.31
N GLY A 201 -55.56 -72.27 -24.39
CA GLY A 201 -55.28 -71.81 -25.77
C GLY A 201 -55.75 -70.38 -26.09
N ALA A 202 -56.98 -70.03 -25.67
CA ALA A 202 -57.54 -68.69 -25.86
C ALA A 202 -56.93 -67.66 -24.89
N GLU A 203 -56.69 -68.05 -23.64
CA GLU A 203 -56.13 -67.17 -22.61
C GLU A 203 -54.64 -66.88 -22.85
N VAL A 204 -53.88 -67.87 -23.32
CA VAL A 204 -52.49 -67.73 -23.79
C VAL A 204 -52.43 -66.86 -25.03
N ALA A 205 -53.42 -66.91 -25.94
CA ALA A 205 -53.46 -66.04 -27.11
C ALA A 205 -53.71 -64.56 -26.71
N ILE A 206 -54.64 -64.31 -25.79
CA ILE A 206 -54.92 -62.97 -25.25
C ILE A 206 -53.71 -62.43 -24.47
N LEU A 207 -53.08 -63.26 -23.62
CA LEU A 207 -51.87 -62.90 -22.87
C LEU A 207 -50.68 -62.65 -23.81
N LYS A 208 -50.51 -63.44 -24.88
CA LYS A 208 -49.49 -63.20 -25.91
C LYS A 208 -49.72 -61.88 -26.64
N ASN A 209 -50.96 -61.54 -26.98
CA ASN A 209 -51.27 -60.26 -27.60
C ASN A 209 -51.05 -59.08 -26.65
N ARG A 210 -51.40 -59.24 -25.37
CA ARG A 210 -51.13 -58.22 -24.33
C ARG A 210 -49.64 -58.01 -24.10
N LEU A 211 -48.86 -59.10 -24.05
CA LEU A 211 -47.40 -59.04 -23.99
C LEU A 211 -46.79 -58.38 -25.22
N LYS A 212 -47.33 -58.65 -26.42
CA LYS A 212 -46.89 -58.00 -27.65
C LYS A 212 -47.15 -56.49 -27.61
N ASN A 213 -48.35 -56.07 -27.20
CA ASN A 213 -48.71 -54.66 -27.07
C ASN A 213 -47.88 -53.95 -25.99
N GLN A 214 -47.66 -54.60 -24.85
CA GLN A 214 -46.79 -54.07 -23.78
C GLN A 214 -45.33 -53.94 -24.25
N ARG A 215 -44.81 -54.90 -25.02
CA ARG A 215 -43.47 -54.80 -25.61
C ARG A 215 -43.37 -53.66 -26.63
N SER A 216 -44.39 -53.48 -27.47
CA SER A 216 -44.45 -52.33 -28.39
C SER A 216 -44.46 -51.00 -27.63
N TYR A 217 -45.25 -50.90 -26.55
CA TYR A 217 -45.32 -49.71 -25.71
C TYR A 217 -44.01 -49.43 -24.96
N ILE A 218 -43.34 -50.48 -24.46
CA ILE A 218 -42.00 -50.37 -23.87
C ILE A 218 -41.00 -49.86 -24.90
N ASN A 219 -41.02 -50.37 -26.14
CA ASN A 219 -40.14 -49.89 -27.20
C ASN A 219 -40.41 -48.42 -27.57
N GLU A 220 -41.67 -47.99 -27.65
CA GLU A 220 -42.03 -46.59 -27.86
C GLU A 220 -41.55 -45.70 -26.70
N LEU A 221 -41.75 -46.13 -25.45
CA LEU A 221 -41.26 -45.45 -24.26
C LEU A 221 -39.73 -45.34 -24.28
N GLU A 222 -39.01 -46.42 -24.57
CA GLU A 222 -37.56 -46.44 -24.66
C GLU A 222 -37.03 -45.50 -25.76
N SER A 223 -37.70 -45.48 -26.92
CA SER A 223 -37.35 -44.55 -28.00
C SER A 223 -37.60 -43.08 -27.62
N SER A 224 -38.71 -42.79 -26.95
CA SER A 224 -39.03 -41.46 -26.42
C SER A 224 -38.04 -41.02 -25.36
N LEU A 225 -37.63 -41.94 -24.46
CA LEU A 225 -36.63 -41.69 -23.44
C LEU A 225 -35.26 -41.40 -24.06
N LYS A 226 -34.90 -42.14 -25.12
CA LYS A 226 -33.67 -41.90 -25.88
C LYS A 226 -33.68 -40.55 -26.58
N GLN A 227 -34.83 -40.14 -27.15
CA GLN A 227 -34.97 -38.84 -27.80
C GLN A 227 -34.91 -37.69 -26.77
N ALA A 228 -35.64 -37.81 -25.66
CA ALA A 228 -35.60 -36.83 -24.57
C ALA A 228 -34.19 -36.66 -23.99
N ARG A 229 -33.42 -37.75 -23.86
CA ARG A 229 -32.00 -37.71 -23.44
C ARG A 229 -31.12 -36.95 -24.43
N LYS A 230 -31.27 -37.20 -25.73
CA LYS A 230 -30.53 -36.45 -26.77
C LYS A 230 -30.87 -34.96 -26.75
N ASP A 231 -32.14 -34.62 -26.55
CA ASP A 231 -32.59 -33.23 -26.50
C ASP A 231 -32.08 -32.53 -25.25
N THR A 232 -32.05 -33.20 -24.10
CA THR A 232 -31.44 -32.66 -22.87
C THR A 232 -29.94 -32.42 -23.03
N GLU A 233 -29.20 -33.35 -23.64
CA GLU A 233 -27.77 -33.14 -23.95
C GLU A 233 -27.57 -31.93 -24.88
N ARG A 234 -28.39 -31.80 -25.93
CA ARG A 234 -28.31 -30.68 -26.86
C ARG A 234 -28.60 -29.34 -26.19
N ILE A 235 -29.61 -29.29 -25.33
CA ILE A 235 -29.98 -28.07 -24.58
C ILE A 235 -28.88 -27.72 -23.59
N ASP A 236 -28.29 -28.70 -22.89
CA ASP A 236 -27.21 -28.47 -21.94
C ASP A 236 -25.95 -27.91 -22.63
N MET A 237 -25.60 -28.43 -23.82
CA MET A 237 -24.51 -27.88 -24.64
C MET A 237 -24.77 -26.43 -25.06
N LYS A 238 -25.99 -26.10 -25.51
CA LYS A 238 -26.37 -24.72 -25.86
C LYS A 238 -26.32 -23.79 -24.65
N LEU A 239 -26.78 -24.27 -23.48
CA LEU A 239 -26.76 -23.51 -22.24
C LEU A 239 -25.33 -23.23 -21.77
N LYS A 240 -24.43 -24.22 -21.86
CA LYS A 240 -23.00 -24.03 -21.58
C LYS A 240 -22.38 -23.00 -22.50
N SER A 241 -22.57 -23.12 -23.81
CA SER A 241 -22.03 -22.15 -24.78
C SER A 241 -22.57 -20.74 -24.55
N ALA A 242 -23.86 -20.59 -24.23
CA ALA A 242 -24.44 -19.29 -23.91
C ALA A 242 -23.86 -18.69 -22.62
N ARG A 243 -23.67 -19.50 -21.58
CA ARG A 243 -23.03 -19.08 -20.31
C ARG A 243 -21.57 -18.69 -20.50
N ASP A 244 -20.83 -19.41 -21.34
CA ASP A 244 -19.44 -19.09 -21.62
C ASP A 244 -19.32 -17.76 -22.36
N LYS A 245 -20.20 -17.51 -23.34
CA LYS A 245 -20.26 -16.23 -24.05
C LYS A 245 -20.57 -15.06 -23.11
N THR A 246 -21.59 -15.19 -22.25
CA THR A 246 -21.93 -14.11 -21.30
C THR A 246 -20.82 -13.87 -20.28
N LEU A 247 -20.12 -14.93 -19.85
CA LEU A 247 -18.97 -14.81 -18.96
C LEU A 247 -17.80 -14.05 -19.63
N VAL A 248 -17.52 -14.36 -20.90
CA VAL A 248 -16.47 -13.67 -21.67
C VAL A 248 -16.83 -12.20 -21.86
N GLU A 249 -18.07 -11.89 -22.20
CA GLU A 249 -18.56 -10.51 -22.37
C GLU A 249 -18.50 -9.72 -21.06
N ALA A 250 -18.91 -10.32 -19.94
CA ALA A 250 -18.81 -9.71 -18.62
C ALA A 250 -17.36 -9.43 -18.21
N LYS A 251 -16.45 -10.38 -18.43
CA LYS A 251 -15.01 -10.17 -18.18
C LYS A 251 -14.44 -9.06 -19.07
N ARG A 252 -14.86 -9.00 -20.34
CA ARG A 252 -14.41 -7.97 -21.27
C ARG A 252 -14.89 -6.59 -20.85
N SER A 253 -16.15 -6.46 -20.43
CA SER A 253 -16.70 -5.18 -19.95
C SER A 253 -16.04 -4.72 -18.65
N ASP A 254 -15.73 -5.65 -17.74
CA ASP A 254 -14.98 -5.37 -16.51
C ASP A 254 -13.57 -4.83 -16.81
N VAL A 255 -12.84 -5.49 -17.70
CA VAL A 255 -11.49 -5.04 -18.11
C VAL A 255 -11.55 -3.68 -18.80
N ILE A 256 -12.54 -3.46 -19.68
CA ILE A 256 -12.72 -2.15 -20.31
C ILE A 256 -12.98 -1.09 -19.23
N ARG A 257 -13.92 -1.32 -18.31
CA ARG A 257 -14.25 -0.37 -17.22
C ARG A 257 -13.03 -0.03 -16.38
N GLN A 258 -12.23 -1.03 -16.01
CA GLN A 258 -10.98 -0.81 -15.26
C GLN A 258 -9.99 0.03 -16.07
N LYS A 259 -9.74 -0.31 -17.33
CA LYS A 259 -8.85 0.45 -18.21
C LYS A 259 -9.33 1.89 -18.42
N THR A 260 -10.63 2.10 -18.64
CA THR A 260 -11.20 3.44 -18.81
C THR A 260 -11.06 4.27 -17.54
N SER A 261 -11.21 3.67 -16.36
CA SER A 261 -10.99 4.36 -15.08
C SER A 261 -9.53 4.79 -14.90
N VAL A 262 -8.58 3.91 -15.23
CA VAL A 262 -7.14 4.22 -15.18
C VAL A 262 -6.78 5.33 -16.17
N ILE A 263 -7.28 5.24 -17.42
CA ILE A 263 -7.06 6.29 -18.42
C ILE A 263 -7.55 7.65 -17.91
N ARG A 264 -8.73 7.69 -17.28
CA ARG A 264 -9.27 8.95 -16.73
C ARG A 264 -8.38 9.54 -15.64
N LYS A 265 -7.87 8.71 -14.72
CA LYS A 265 -6.95 9.14 -13.67
C LYS A 265 -5.65 9.68 -14.27
N LEU A 266 -5.05 8.94 -15.20
CA LEU A 266 -3.83 9.36 -15.89
C LEU A 266 -4.03 10.67 -16.67
N GLN A 267 -5.19 10.86 -17.29
CA GLN A 267 -5.52 12.12 -17.97
C GLN A 267 -5.64 13.29 -16.99
N GLN A 268 -6.23 13.09 -15.81
CA GLN A 268 -6.31 14.11 -14.76
C GLN A 268 -4.93 14.46 -14.23
N GLU A 269 -4.09 13.46 -13.95
CA GLU A 269 -2.70 13.67 -13.53
C GLU A 269 -1.90 14.42 -14.60
N LEU A 270 -1.99 14.03 -15.87
CA LEU A 270 -1.33 14.74 -16.96
C LEU A 270 -1.79 16.19 -17.09
N ALA A 271 -3.08 16.48 -16.87
CA ALA A 271 -3.59 17.84 -16.88
C ALA A 271 -3.02 18.66 -15.72
N ALA A 272 -2.96 18.08 -14.52
CA ALA A 272 -2.37 18.73 -13.35
C ALA A 272 -0.87 19.02 -13.53
N LEU A 273 -0.09 18.02 -13.97
CA LEU A 273 1.34 18.19 -14.24
C LEU A 273 1.60 19.23 -15.34
N ARG A 274 0.78 19.28 -16.39
CA ARG A 274 0.90 20.32 -17.43
C ARG A 274 0.60 21.71 -16.89
N GLY A 275 -0.37 21.84 -15.99
CA GLY A 275 -0.68 23.08 -15.29
C GLY A 275 0.50 23.57 -14.45
N GLU A 276 1.09 22.66 -13.68
CA GLU A 276 2.26 22.93 -12.84
C GLU A 276 3.49 23.31 -13.67
N LEU A 277 3.78 22.57 -14.75
CA LEU A 277 4.85 22.90 -15.68
C LEU A 277 4.63 24.29 -16.29
N GLY A 278 3.39 24.60 -16.69
CA GLY A 278 3.04 25.93 -17.22
C GLY A 278 3.29 27.05 -16.21
N ARG A 279 3.03 26.82 -14.92
CA ARG A 279 3.36 27.76 -13.83
C ARG A 279 4.86 27.94 -13.69
N MET A 280 5.62 26.85 -13.54
CA MET A 280 7.08 26.88 -13.38
C MET A 280 7.79 27.54 -14.57
N VAL A 281 7.26 27.37 -15.79
CA VAL A 281 7.80 28.03 -17.00
C VAL A 281 7.57 29.55 -16.96
N ARG A 282 6.40 30.00 -16.50
CA ARG A 282 6.13 31.44 -16.33
C ARG A 282 7.04 32.05 -15.27
N GLU A 283 7.14 31.41 -14.10
CA GLU A 283 8.03 31.83 -13.02
C GLU A 283 9.49 31.91 -13.48
N ASN A 284 9.97 30.89 -14.20
CA ASN A 284 11.33 30.92 -14.77
C ASN A 284 11.55 32.05 -15.76
N LYS A 285 10.54 32.39 -16.56
CA LYS A 285 10.62 33.52 -17.49
C LYS A 285 10.72 34.83 -16.72
N GLU A 286 9.85 35.03 -15.73
CA GLU A 286 9.87 36.20 -14.86
C GLU A 286 11.23 36.35 -14.16
N LEU A 287 11.78 35.28 -13.59
CA LEU A 287 13.12 35.28 -12.99
C LEU A 287 14.23 35.64 -13.99
N LYS A 288 14.15 35.18 -15.24
CA LYS A 288 15.13 35.53 -16.29
C LYS A 288 15.04 36.99 -16.71
N ASP A 289 13.82 37.48 -16.93
CA ASP A 289 13.57 38.88 -17.29
C ASP A 289 14.05 39.79 -16.12
N MET A 290 13.81 39.39 -14.87
CA MET A 290 14.29 40.10 -13.68
C MET A 290 15.81 40.06 -13.52
N ARG A 291 16.47 38.93 -13.77
CA ARG A 291 17.94 38.86 -13.78
C ARG A 291 18.54 39.79 -14.82
N SER A 292 17.84 40.00 -15.94
CA SER A 292 18.28 40.95 -16.97
C SER A 292 18.22 42.41 -16.50
N LEU A 293 17.23 42.78 -15.67
CA LEU A 293 17.11 44.11 -15.07
C LEU A 293 18.17 44.36 -14.00
N GLN A 294 18.53 43.34 -13.21
CA GLN A 294 19.65 43.46 -12.25
C GLN A 294 20.97 43.73 -12.94
N MET A 295 21.23 43.06 -14.08
CA MET A 295 22.43 43.28 -14.88
C MET A 295 22.49 44.70 -15.45
N ARG A 296 21.35 45.37 -15.60
CA ARG A 296 21.24 46.78 -16.00
C ARG A 296 21.32 47.76 -14.81
N GLU A 297 21.50 47.24 -13.59
CA GLU A 297 21.52 48.00 -12.33
C GLU A 297 20.23 48.77 -11.98
N GLU A 298 19.12 48.51 -12.67
CA GLU A 298 17.86 49.24 -12.46
C GLU A 298 17.12 48.81 -11.17
N ILE A 299 17.35 47.58 -10.70
CA ILE A 299 16.68 46.99 -9.53
C ILE A 299 17.67 46.41 -8.53
N ILE A 300 17.30 46.44 -7.24
CA ILE A 300 18.02 45.80 -6.15
C ILE A 300 17.25 44.55 -5.71
N ILE A 301 17.94 43.40 -5.65
CA ILE A 301 17.39 42.18 -5.05
C ILE A 301 17.56 42.25 -3.55
N THR A 302 16.49 41.95 -2.84
CA THR A 302 16.44 41.89 -1.39
C THR A 302 15.99 40.48 -0.98
N LYS A 303 16.49 40.05 0.17
CA LYS A 303 16.10 38.76 0.78
C LYS A 303 14.80 38.95 1.54
N VAL A 304 13.90 37.97 1.44
CA VAL A 304 12.60 38.02 2.14
C VAL A 304 12.72 37.31 3.49
N LEU A 305 12.23 37.98 4.53
CA LEU A 305 12.03 37.44 5.87
C LEU A 305 10.53 37.47 6.17
N ASP A 306 9.96 36.33 6.54
CA ASP A 306 8.51 36.22 6.75
C ASP A 306 8.07 36.90 8.04
N GLN A 307 8.85 36.71 9.10
CA GLN A 307 8.65 37.19 10.45
C GLN A 307 9.97 37.65 11.06
N PHE A 308 9.95 38.79 11.73
CA PHE A 308 11.10 39.33 12.45
C PHE A 308 11.42 38.51 13.71
N SER A 309 12.03 37.34 13.53
CA SER A 309 12.38 36.42 14.59
C SER A 309 13.83 35.92 14.46
N LYS A 310 14.44 35.53 15.58
CA LYS A 310 15.82 35.00 15.57
C LYS A 310 15.93 33.70 14.76
N SER A 311 14.92 32.83 14.86
CA SER A 311 14.87 31.56 14.14
C SER A 311 14.82 31.78 12.64
N GLU A 312 14.03 32.75 12.18
CA GLU A 312 13.94 33.03 10.76
C GLU A 312 15.15 33.76 10.21
N ILE A 313 15.76 34.68 10.98
CA ILE A 313 17.03 35.29 10.59
C ILE A 313 18.11 34.22 10.46
N ALA A 314 18.18 33.25 11.39
CA ALA A 314 19.12 32.15 11.31
C ALA A 314 18.84 31.24 10.11
N ALA A 315 17.58 30.91 9.82
CA ALA A 315 17.20 30.12 8.65
C ALA A 315 17.52 30.84 7.34
N LEU A 316 17.30 32.16 7.28
CA LEU A 316 17.63 32.99 6.13
C LEU A 316 19.14 33.03 5.89
N ASP A 317 19.93 33.14 6.96
CA ASP A 317 21.39 33.13 6.93
C ASP A 317 21.95 31.76 6.52
N GLU A 318 21.37 30.65 6.98
CA GLU A 318 21.78 29.31 6.57
C GLU A 318 21.47 29.06 5.07
N ARG A 319 20.32 29.51 4.59
CA ARG A 319 19.87 29.28 3.21
C ARG A 319 20.60 30.14 2.18
N PHE A 320 20.81 31.43 2.49
CA PHE A 320 21.29 32.40 1.51
C PHE A 320 22.54 33.17 1.96
N GLY A 321 22.89 33.14 3.24
CA GLY A 321 24.01 33.88 3.86
C GLY A 321 23.78 35.38 3.89
N ILE A 322 23.63 36.01 5.05
CA ILE A 322 23.45 37.46 5.20
C ILE A 322 24.82 38.14 5.22
N ARG A 323 25.03 39.06 4.29
CA ARG A 323 26.30 39.79 4.13
C ARG A 323 26.17 41.24 4.58
N LYS A 324 27.34 41.85 4.79
CA LYS A 324 27.44 43.28 5.01
C LYS A 324 26.82 44.02 3.82
N ASP A 325 26.09 45.08 4.13
CA ASP A 325 25.42 45.97 3.19
C ASP A 325 24.21 45.35 2.44
N ASP A 326 23.73 44.18 2.88
CA ASP A 326 22.50 43.57 2.35
C ASP A 326 21.25 44.40 2.72
N ILE A 327 20.23 44.33 1.86
CA ILE A 327 18.89 44.87 2.13
C ILE A 327 17.94 43.69 2.32
N ILE A 328 17.15 43.73 3.40
CA ILE A 328 16.22 42.66 3.77
C ILE A 328 14.81 43.24 3.81
N TYR A 329 13.89 42.59 3.12
CA TYR A 329 12.46 42.86 3.20
C TYR A 329 11.82 41.94 4.24
N VAL A 330 10.97 42.49 5.09
CA VAL A 330 10.29 41.78 6.18
C VAL A 330 8.78 41.94 6.04
N ARG A 331 8.07 40.82 5.83
CA ARG A 331 6.60 40.81 5.74
C ARG A 331 5.97 41.15 7.10
N ASP A 332 6.32 40.42 8.15
CA ASP A 332 5.85 40.69 9.51
C ASP A 332 6.99 41.15 10.44
N SER A 333 7.06 42.45 10.68
CA SER A 333 8.05 43.09 11.55
C SER A 333 7.58 43.26 13.01
N SER A 334 6.37 42.78 13.33
CA SER A 334 5.78 42.88 14.68
C SER A 334 6.41 41.89 15.66
N GLY A 335 6.95 40.77 15.16
CA GLY A 335 7.70 39.79 15.93
C GLY A 335 9.08 40.33 16.35
N GLY A 336 9.66 39.82 17.43
CA GLY A 336 11.04 40.13 17.78
C GLY A 336 11.27 41.43 18.57
N GLY A 337 12.33 41.44 19.35
CA GLY A 337 12.69 42.57 20.22
C GLY A 337 14.14 42.99 20.04
N ALA A 338 14.67 43.72 21.01
CA ALA A 338 16.06 44.22 21.02
C ALA A 338 17.11 43.13 20.69
N THR A 339 16.87 41.87 21.09
CA THR A 339 17.80 40.78 20.82
C THR A 339 17.74 40.24 19.38
N THR A 340 16.60 40.38 18.70
CA THR A 340 16.45 40.07 17.27
C THR A 340 17.13 41.16 16.44
N ALA A 341 16.96 42.42 16.83
CA ALA A 341 17.66 43.56 16.21
C ALA A 341 19.19 43.42 16.31
N LEU A 342 19.72 42.95 17.45
CA LEU A 342 21.15 42.65 17.60
C LEU A 342 21.67 41.66 16.54
N ALA A 343 20.89 40.61 16.23
CA ALA A 343 21.31 39.61 15.25
C ALA A 343 21.53 40.22 13.86
N LEU A 344 20.72 41.22 13.47
CA LEU A 344 20.91 41.95 12.21
C LEU A 344 22.05 42.98 12.32
N CYS A 345 22.21 43.63 13.48
CA CYS A 345 23.32 44.55 13.73
C CYS A 345 24.69 43.88 13.60
N GLU A 346 24.85 42.67 14.15
CA GLU A 346 26.09 41.89 14.06
C GLU A 346 26.49 41.60 12.61
N ARG A 347 25.50 41.43 11.74
CA ARG A 347 25.66 41.16 10.30
C ARG A 347 25.88 42.43 9.46
N ARG A 348 25.71 43.62 10.04
CA ARG A 348 25.93 44.94 9.40
C ARG A 348 25.20 45.09 8.06
N ILE A 349 23.90 44.79 8.07
CA ILE A 349 23.03 45.01 6.91
C ILE A 349 22.87 46.52 6.62
N LYS A 350 22.54 46.89 5.38
CA LYS A 350 22.35 48.30 4.96
C LYS A 350 20.99 48.84 5.36
N ALA A 351 19.93 48.10 5.07
CA ALA A 351 18.57 48.55 5.30
C ALA A 351 17.58 47.39 5.51
N LEU A 352 16.49 47.71 6.19
CA LEU A 352 15.31 46.87 6.38
C LEU A 352 14.11 47.54 5.70
N ILE A 353 13.32 46.78 4.95
CA ILE A 353 12.05 47.26 4.39
C ILE A 353 10.92 46.49 5.05
N THR A 354 9.90 47.17 5.58
CA THR A 354 8.86 46.54 6.40
C THR A 354 7.45 46.88 5.95
N ASP A 355 6.57 45.89 5.88
CA ASP A 355 5.13 46.12 5.62
C ASP A 355 4.36 46.57 6.86
N THR A 356 4.85 46.19 8.04
CA THR A 356 4.21 46.44 9.33
C THR A 356 5.08 47.36 10.20
N GLU A 357 4.51 47.90 11.28
CA GLU A 357 5.26 48.66 12.26
C GLU A 357 6.00 47.73 13.23
N MET A 358 7.27 48.03 13.49
CA MET A 358 8.08 47.31 14.45
C MET A 358 8.04 47.96 15.84
N SER A 359 8.48 47.23 16.86
CA SER A 359 8.60 47.78 18.22
C SER A 359 9.64 48.92 18.30
N HIS A 360 9.31 50.00 19.02
CA HIS A 360 10.18 51.19 19.17
C HIS A 360 11.59 50.81 19.66
N THR A 361 11.68 49.85 20.58
CA THR A 361 12.96 49.34 21.11
C THR A 361 13.83 48.65 20.05
N SER A 362 13.22 48.00 19.07
CA SER A 362 13.93 47.36 17.96
C SER A 362 14.37 48.39 16.93
N GLN A 363 13.49 49.35 16.62
CA GLN A 363 13.76 50.45 15.69
C GLN A 363 14.94 51.31 16.17
N GLU A 364 14.93 51.75 17.44
CA GLU A 364 16.02 52.52 18.04
C GLU A 364 17.35 51.78 17.98
N ARG A 365 17.32 50.47 18.26
CA ARG A 365 18.52 49.64 18.26
C ARG A 365 19.10 49.47 16.87
N LEU A 366 18.27 49.13 15.89
CA LEU A 366 18.68 49.03 14.48
C LEU A 366 19.24 50.36 13.97
N THR A 367 18.56 51.47 14.30
CA THR A 367 18.99 52.82 13.93
C THR A 367 20.35 53.17 14.56
N SER A 368 20.56 52.81 15.82
CA SER A 368 21.82 53.03 16.54
C SER A 368 22.99 52.22 15.95
N CYS A 369 22.69 51.06 15.34
CA CYS A 369 23.65 50.26 14.59
C CYS A 369 23.91 50.81 13.17
N GLY A 370 23.24 51.87 12.75
CA GLY A 370 23.37 52.46 11.42
C GLY A 370 22.54 51.76 10.34
N ILE A 371 21.53 50.96 10.71
CA ILE A 371 20.65 50.27 9.77
C ILE A 371 19.46 51.18 9.46
N ALA A 372 19.22 51.46 8.18
CA ALA A 372 18.06 52.22 7.74
C ALA A 372 16.79 51.35 7.76
N ILE A 373 15.64 51.94 8.11
CA ILE A 373 14.36 51.24 8.13
C ILE A 373 13.37 52.03 7.28
N PHE A 374 12.80 51.37 6.28
CA PHE A 374 11.85 51.96 5.36
C PHE A 374 10.54 51.18 5.37
N PRO A 375 9.40 51.84 5.59
CA PRO A 375 8.11 51.22 5.35
C PRO A 375 7.87 51.04 3.83
N THR A 376 7.10 50.02 3.45
CA THR A 376 6.81 49.70 2.04
C THR A 376 6.06 50.81 1.29
N ASN A 377 5.46 51.77 2.00
CA ASN A 377 4.87 52.97 1.41
C ASN A 377 5.91 54.01 0.93
N GLU A 378 7.10 54.05 1.54
CA GLU A 378 8.22 54.92 1.16
C GLU A 378 9.08 54.24 0.10
N VAL A 379 9.31 52.92 0.25
CA VAL A 379 10.09 52.10 -0.68
C VAL A 379 9.25 50.89 -1.11
N PRO A 380 8.53 50.99 -2.25
CA PRO A 380 7.70 49.89 -2.73
C PRO A 380 8.51 48.65 -3.08
N VAL A 381 8.02 47.50 -2.62
CA VAL A 381 8.63 46.19 -2.86
C VAL A 381 7.74 45.38 -3.79
N LYS A 382 8.35 44.70 -4.76
CA LYS A 382 7.68 43.67 -5.57
C LYS A 382 8.21 42.31 -5.17
N GLU A 383 7.33 41.44 -4.71
CA GLU A 383 7.69 40.10 -4.25
C GLU A 383 7.53 39.05 -5.34
N VAL A 384 8.51 38.15 -5.46
CA VAL A 384 8.42 36.91 -6.25
C VAL A 384 9.02 35.77 -5.45
N ASP A 385 8.14 34.98 -4.84
CA ASP A 385 8.46 33.77 -4.09
C ASP A 385 9.46 34.04 -2.93
N GLU A 386 10.72 33.65 -3.08
CA GLU A 386 11.76 33.80 -2.05
C GLU A 386 12.56 35.10 -2.13
N TYR A 387 12.27 35.94 -3.13
CA TYR A 387 12.98 37.19 -3.39
C TYR A 387 12.04 38.38 -3.43
N ALA A 388 12.55 39.54 -3.03
CA ALA A 388 11.86 40.81 -3.13
C ALA A 388 12.72 41.80 -3.91
N PHE A 389 12.09 42.63 -4.73
CA PHE A 389 12.79 43.59 -5.59
C PHE A 389 12.37 45.01 -5.26
N VAL A 390 13.35 45.90 -5.35
CA VAL A 390 13.19 47.33 -5.09
C VAL A 390 13.79 48.11 -6.24
N ASP A 391 13.10 49.16 -6.66
CA ASP A 391 13.62 50.11 -7.64
C ASP A 391 14.83 50.85 -7.06
N ARG A 392 15.97 50.83 -7.78
CA ARG A 392 17.23 51.38 -7.25
C ARG A 392 17.10 52.87 -6.98
N GLU A 393 16.56 53.64 -7.92
CA GLU A 393 16.43 55.09 -7.76
C GLU A 393 15.57 55.46 -6.55
N THR A 394 14.46 54.75 -6.36
CA THR A 394 13.55 54.98 -5.24
C THR A 394 14.22 54.65 -3.91
N PHE A 395 14.95 53.53 -3.82
CA PHE A 395 15.72 53.17 -2.63
C PHE A 395 16.82 54.18 -2.33
N ASP A 396 17.63 54.55 -3.33
CA ASP A 396 18.76 55.45 -3.13
C ASP A 396 18.29 56.84 -2.67
N ARG A 397 17.20 57.38 -3.26
CA ARG A 397 16.59 58.63 -2.78
C ARG A 397 16.15 58.56 -1.31
N ALA A 398 15.45 57.48 -0.93
CA ALA A 398 15.01 57.28 0.46
C ALA A 398 16.20 57.15 1.42
N TYR A 399 17.25 56.43 0.99
CA TYR A 399 18.46 56.20 1.75
C TYR A 399 19.29 57.48 1.95
N GLU A 400 19.45 58.32 0.92
CA GLU A 400 20.10 59.63 1.04
C GLU A 400 19.34 60.57 1.99
N GLY A 401 18.01 60.57 1.90
CA GLY A 401 17.14 61.32 2.82
C GLY A 401 17.30 60.84 4.28
N TRP A 402 17.40 59.52 4.48
CA TRP A 402 17.67 58.95 5.80
C TRP A 402 19.06 59.33 6.34
N ILE A 403 20.12 59.26 5.53
CA ILE A 403 21.48 59.67 5.93
C ILE A 403 21.49 61.12 6.39
N THR A 404 20.80 62.00 5.67
CA THR A 404 20.73 63.43 6.00
C THR A 404 20.05 63.65 7.35
N ARG A 405 18.89 63.01 7.57
CA ARG A 405 18.18 63.03 8.86
C ARG A 405 19.03 62.50 10.02
N GLN A 406 19.79 61.42 9.79
CA GLN A 406 20.66 60.85 10.82
C GLN A 406 21.81 61.79 11.18
N ARG A 407 22.45 62.43 10.18
CA ARG A 407 23.53 63.40 10.43
C ARG A 407 23.02 64.62 11.21
N GLU A 408 21.84 65.13 10.86
CA GLU A 408 21.22 66.23 11.58
C GLU A 408 20.87 65.85 13.02
N ALA A 409 20.27 64.67 13.23
CA ALA A 409 19.93 64.15 14.55
C ALA A 409 21.18 63.95 15.42
N GLN A 410 22.28 63.43 14.85
CA GLN A 410 23.56 63.31 15.54
C GLN A 410 24.14 64.69 15.89
N ARG A 411 24.08 65.66 14.97
CA ARG A 411 24.54 67.04 15.23
C ARG A 411 23.78 67.68 16.39
N LEU A 412 22.45 67.52 16.43
CA LEU A 412 21.59 68.01 17.51
C LEU A 412 21.92 67.34 18.84
N LYS A 413 22.09 66.02 18.87
CA LYS A 413 22.49 65.28 20.08
C LYS A 413 23.87 65.72 20.60
N SER A 414 24.84 65.89 19.71
CA SER A 414 26.18 66.38 20.08
C SER A 414 26.14 67.81 20.62
N SER A 415 25.34 68.70 20.03
CA SER A 415 25.13 70.07 20.54
C SER A 415 24.49 70.07 21.92
N ALA A 416 23.44 69.27 22.12
CA ALA A 416 22.76 69.15 23.41
C ALA A 416 23.67 68.54 24.50
N TRP A 417 24.51 67.58 24.14
CA TRP A 417 25.49 66.99 25.05
C TRP A 417 26.56 68.01 25.48
N LEU A 418 27.08 68.81 24.55
CA LEU A 418 28.02 69.88 24.85
C LEU A 418 27.39 70.97 25.74
N GLU A 419 26.14 71.36 25.47
CA GLU A 419 25.41 72.29 26.33
C GLU A 419 25.18 71.74 27.74
N GLY A 420 24.88 70.44 27.86
CA GLY A 420 24.78 69.74 29.14
C GLY A 420 26.10 69.76 29.90
N LEU A 421 27.20 69.40 29.25
CA LEU A 421 28.53 69.41 29.85
C LEU A 421 28.96 70.81 30.31
N ILE A 422 28.63 71.85 29.54
CA ILE A 422 28.88 73.24 29.93
C ILE A 422 28.03 73.64 31.14
N LYS A 423 26.77 73.18 31.23
CA LYS A 423 25.90 73.43 32.39
C LYS A 423 26.41 72.71 33.62
N ASP A 424 26.83 71.45 33.50
CA ASP A 424 27.37 70.66 34.61
C ASP A 424 28.68 71.27 35.11
N TYR A 425 29.60 71.65 34.21
CA TYR A 425 30.83 72.34 34.57
C TYR A 425 30.58 73.71 35.24
N ARG A 426 29.57 74.47 34.77
CA ARG A 426 29.16 75.74 35.42
C ARG A 426 28.52 75.51 36.79
N TYR A 427 27.83 74.39 36.99
CA TYR A 427 27.24 74.02 38.26
C TYR A 427 28.30 73.60 39.27
N GLU A 428 29.28 72.79 38.86
CA GLU A 428 30.43 72.39 39.68
C GLU A 428 31.27 73.59 40.12
N ARG A 429 31.59 74.51 39.20
CA ARG A 429 32.28 75.78 39.52
C ARG A 429 31.56 76.64 40.56
N LYS A 430 30.23 76.78 40.44
CA LYS A 430 29.44 77.53 41.44
C LYS A 430 29.43 76.86 42.81
N LYS A 431 29.55 75.53 42.84
CA LYS A 431 29.59 74.74 44.08
C LYS A 431 30.96 74.88 44.78
N GLU A 432 32.04 74.93 44.01
CA GLU A 432 33.39 75.23 44.53
C GLU A 432 33.50 76.65 45.09
N ASP A 433 32.94 77.65 44.41
CA ASP A 433 32.95 79.06 44.88
C ASP A 433 32.11 79.28 46.16
N THR A 434 31.10 78.43 46.42
CA THR A 434 30.26 78.50 47.63
C THR A 434 30.85 77.74 48.83
N ASP A 435 31.65 76.69 48.59
CA ASP A 435 32.41 76.01 49.64
C ASP A 435 33.61 76.86 50.14
N ASP A 436 34.22 77.68 49.28
CA ASP A 436 35.36 78.54 49.65
C ASP A 436 34.93 79.79 50.43
N THR A 437 33.68 80.25 50.26
CA THR A 437 33.08 81.34 51.06
C THR A 437 32.54 80.88 52.42
N SER A 438 32.41 79.56 52.64
CA SER A 438 32.01 78.97 53.93
C SER A 438 33.20 78.60 54.83
N ARG A 439 34.44 78.82 54.36
CA ARG A 439 35.70 78.54 55.09
C ARG A 439 36.51 79.80 55.47
N LYS A 440 35.96 80.99 55.26
CA LYS A 440 36.45 82.26 55.82
C LYS A 440 35.50 82.75 56.89
#